data_AF-A0A9E4SY58-F1
#
_entry.id   AF-A0A9E4SY58-F1
#
_cell.length_a   1.000
_cell.length_b   1.000
_cell.length_c   1.000
_cell.angle_alpha   90.00
_cell.angle_beta   90.00
_cell.angle_gamma   90.00
#
_symmetry.space_group_name_H-M   'P 1'
#
loop_
_entity.id
_entity.type
_entity.pdbx_description
1 polymer ?
#
loop_
_entity_poly.entity_id
_entity_poly.type
_entity_poly.pdbx_seq_one_letter_code
_entity_poly.pdbx_strand_id
1 'polypeptide(L)'
;MADGHQNGHNHGDNAEYYSLRAQAMQAILIEKGVCTLEDILTMADKIDSRSPEDGAKILAHAWVDPEYKKRLLANAEAAFLELGYDLPETSPKITVVENTDE
;
A
#
# COMPACT_ATOMS: atom_id res chain seq x y z
N MET A 1 5.34 28.33 -38.47
CA MET A 1 4.23 27.59 -37.84
C MET A 1 4.88 26.52 -37.00
N ALA A 2 4.81 26.65 -35.68
CA ALA A 2 5.47 25.73 -34.76
C ALA A 2 4.67 24.43 -34.69
N ASP A 3 5.29 23.34 -35.10
CA ASP A 3 4.74 22.00 -35.01
C ASP A 3 4.86 21.52 -33.55
N GLY A 4 3.77 21.69 -32.80
CA GLY A 4 3.68 21.25 -31.42
C GLY A 4 3.26 19.79 -31.36
N HIS A 5 4.23 18.88 -31.29
CA HIS A 5 3.96 17.47 -30.97
C HIS A 5 3.34 17.35 -29.58
N GLN A 6 2.01 17.23 -29.55
CA GLN A 6 1.25 16.85 -28.37
C GLN A 6 1.47 15.36 -28.09
N ASN A 7 2.49 15.04 -27.29
CA ASN A 7 2.64 13.70 -26.71
C ASN A 7 1.56 13.51 -25.63
N GLY A 8 0.38 13.02 -26.03
CA GLY A 8 -0.65 12.57 -25.09
C GLY A 8 -0.12 11.40 -24.26
N HIS A 9 -0.10 11.57 -22.94
CA HIS A 9 0.33 10.52 -22.02
C HIS A 9 -0.62 9.31 -22.07
N ASN A 10 -0.09 8.17 -22.49
CA ASN A 10 -0.81 6.92 -22.67
C ASN A 10 -0.57 5.99 -21.48
N HIS A 11 -1.54 5.92 -20.57
CA HIS A 11 -1.43 5.16 -19.32
C HIS A 11 -2.14 3.79 -19.36
N GLY A 12 -2.65 3.32 -20.51
CA GLY A 12 -3.58 2.19 -20.57
C GLY A 12 -3.37 1.13 -21.66
N ASP A 13 -2.63 1.43 -22.73
CA ASP A 13 -2.66 0.62 -23.96
C ASP A 13 -2.03 -0.79 -23.86
N ASN A 14 -1.46 -1.16 -22.71
CA ASN A 14 -0.82 -2.45 -22.50
C ASN A 14 -1.49 -3.31 -21.40
N ALA A 15 -2.67 -2.92 -20.91
CA ALA A 15 -3.35 -3.64 -19.82
C ALA A 15 -3.59 -5.13 -20.17
N GLU A 16 -4.00 -5.41 -21.41
CA GLU A 16 -4.19 -6.78 -21.90
C GLU A 16 -2.89 -7.59 -21.91
N TYR A 17 -1.80 -7.01 -22.41
CA TYR A 17 -0.48 -7.64 -22.42
C TYR A 17 0.00 -8.00 -21.01
N TYR A 18 -0.11 -7.06 -20.05
CA TYR A 18 0.32 -7.30 -18.67
C TYR A 18 -0.57 -8.32 -17.94
N SER A 19 -1.89 -8.29 -18.18
CA SER A 19 -2.82 -9.27 -17.62
C SER A 19 -2.52 -10.69 -18.10
N LEU A 20 -2.32 -10.87 -19.42
CA LEU A 20 -1.97 -12.18 -19.98
C LEU A 20 -0.63 -12.69 -19.43
N ARG A 21 0.37 -11.80 -19.32
CA ARG A 21 1.67 -12.14 -18.74
C ARG A 21 1.58 -12.54 -17.27
N ALA A 22 0.77 -11.84 -16.48
CA ALA A 22 0.54 -12.15 -15.07
C ALA A 22 -0.11 -13.54 -14.91
N GLN A 23 -1.11 -13.86 -15.73
CA GLN A 23 -1.76 -15.18 -15.74
C GLN A 23 -0.77 -16.31 -16.10
N ALA A 24 0.07 -16.10 -17.12
CA ALA A 24 1.09 -17.07 -17.50
C ALA A 24 2.13 -17.29 -16.40
N MET A 25 2.56 -16.21 -15.72
CA MET A 25 3.46 -16.29 -14.58
C MET A 25 2.83 -17.04 -13.40
N GLN A 26 1.58 -16.75 -13.06
CA GLN A 26 0.83 -17.46 -12.03
C GLN A 26 0.78 -18.97 -12.31
N ALA A 27 0.45 -19.36 -13.54
CA ALA A 27 0.38 -20.77 -13.93
C ALA A 27 1.72 -21.50 -13.72
N ILE A 28 2.82 -20.91 -14.20
CA ILE A 28 4.16 -21.53 -14.09
C ILE A 28 4.64 -21.58 -12.63
N LEU A 29 4.36 -20.57 -11.81
CA LEU A 29 4.75 -20.55 -10.40
C LEU A 29 4.01 -21.61 -9.58
N ILE A 30 2.73 -21.82 -9.87
CA ILE A 30 1.92 -22.89 -9.27
C ILE A 30 2.40 -24.26 -9.72
N GLU A 31 2.63 -24.45 -11.03
CA GLU A 31 3.12 -25.72 -11.58
C GLU A 31 4.47 -26.12 -10.97
N LYS A 32 5.34 -25.14 -10.71
CA LYS A 32 6.65 -25.36 -10.06
C LYS A 32 6.57 -25.50 -8.52
N GLY A 33 5.39 -25.36 -7.93
CA GLY A 33 5.20 -25.45 -6.47
C GLY A 33 5.84 -24.31 -5.69
N VAL A 34 6.07 -23.15 -6.31
CA VAL A 34 6.63 -21.96 -5.63
C VAL A 34 5.58 -21.30 -4.74
N CYS A 35 4.33 -21.30 -5.18
CA CYS A 35 3.17 -20.86 -4.42
C CYS A 35 1.92 -21.63 -4.85
N THR A 36 0.86 -21.53 -4.06
CA THR A 36 -0.47 -22.06 -4.38
C THR A 36 -1.41 -20.95 -4.84
N LEU A 37 -2.54 -21.30 -5.42
CA LEU A 37 -3.61 -20.33 -5.71
C LEU A 37 -4.14 -19.68 -4.41
N GLU A 38 -4.19 -20.45 -3.32
CA GLU A 38 -4.63 -19.96 -2.02
C GLU A 38 -3.69 -18.89 -1.46
N ASP A 39 -2.38 -19.05 -1.62
CA ASP A 39 -1.39 -18.03 -1.22
C ASP A 39 -1.62 -16.70 -1.95
N ILE A 40 -1.91 -16.77 -3.26
CA ILE A 40 -2.16 -15.60 -4.11
C ILE A 40 -3.43 -14.88 -3.65
N LEU A 41 -4.52 -15.62 -3.47
CA LEU A 41 -5.81 -15.05 -3.03
C LEU A 41 -5.70 -14.45 -1.64
N THR A 42 -5.05 -15.16 -0.72
CA THR A 42 -4.81 -14.66 0.65
C THR A 42 -4.02 -13.36 0.65
N MET A 43 -3.02 -13.22 -0.22
CA MET A 43 -2.26 -11.98 -0.33
C MET A 43 -3.08 -10.86 -0.97
N ALA A 44 -3.92 -11.16 -1.97
CA ALA A 44 -4.83 -10.19 -2.57
C ALA A 44 -5.83 -9.66 -1.53
N ASP A 45 -6.48 -10.55 -0.78
CA ASP A 45 -7.42 -10.19 0.28
C ASP A 45 -6.77 -9.32 1.36
N LYS A 46 -5.51 -9.61 1.75
CA LYS A 46 -4.74 -8.80 2.72
C LYS A 46 -4.42 -7.39 2.23
N ILE A 47 -4.28 -7.20 0.92
CA ILE A 47 -4.05 -5.89 0.32
C ILE A 47 -5.38 -5.14 0.25
N ASP A 48 -6.44 -5.81 -0.21
CA ASP A 48 -7.77 -5.24 -0.39
C ASP A 48 -8.46 -4.92 0.95
N SER A 49 -8.12 -5.62 2.04
CA SER A 49 -8.66 -5.34 3.37
C SER A 49 -8.19 -4.01 3.96
N ARG A 50 -7.14 -3.39 3.39
CA ARG A 50 -6.57 -2.13 3.90
C ARG A 50 -7.43 -0.96 3.46
N SER A 51 -7.78 -0.09 4.40
CA SER A 51 -8.69 1.02 4.12
C SER A 51 -8.12 2.37 4.61
N PRO A 52 -8.54 3.50 3.99
CA PRO A 52 -8.25 4.83 4.54
C PRO A 52 -8.80 5.03 5.96
N GLU A 53 -9.79 4.25 6.37
CA GLU A 53 -10.40 4.31 7.70
C GLU A 53 -9.42 3.92 8.81
N ASP A 54 -8.48 3.03 8.51
CA ASP A 54 -7.45 2.61 9.47
C ASP A 54 -6.52 3.77 9.83
N GLY A 55 -6.12 4.55 8.83
CA GLY A 55 -5.39 5.81 9.04
C GLY A 55 -6.20 6.84 9.83
N ALA A 56 -7.50 6.98 9.54
CA ALA A 56 -8.37 7.90 10.27
C ALA A 56 -8.50 7.53 11.75
N LYS A 57 -8.61 6.23 12.09
CA LYS A 57 -8.64 5.75 13.48
C LYS A 57 -7.35 6.08 14.22
N ILE A 58 -6.19 5.90 13.56
CA ILE A 58 -4.89 6.24 14.13
C ILE A 58 -4.81 7.75 14.44
N LEU A 59 -5.23 8.60 13.49
CA LEU A 59 -5.21 10.05 13.68
C LEU A 59 -6.18 10.50 14.78
N ALA A 60 -7.39 9.94 14.81
CA ALA A 60 -8.36 10.23 15.87
C ALA A 60 -7.81 9.88 17.26
N HIS A 61 -7.09 8.76 17.38
CA HIS A 61 -6.43 8.40 18.63
C HIS A 61 -5.34 9.41 19.02
N ALA A 62 -4.52 9.85 18.05
CA ALA A 62 -3.49 10.87 18.29
C ALA A 62 -4.04 12.25 18.65
N TRP A 63 -5.26 12.60 18.24
CA TRP A 63 -5.90 13.85 18.66
C TRP A 63 -6.38 13.83 20.10
N VAL A 64 -6.75 12.66 20.63
CA VAL A 64 -7.27 12.50 21.99
C VAL A 64 -6.17 12.16 22.99
N ASP A 65 -5.11 11.48 22.55
CA ASP A 65 -3.95 11.12 23.38
C ASP A 65 -2.67 11.84 22.90
N PRO A 66 -2.28 12.95 23.55
CA PRO A 66 -1.05 13.69 23.22
C PRO A 66 0.23 12.88 23.43
N GLU A 67 0.25 11.90 24.35
CA GLU A 67 1.43 11.06 24.58
C GLU A 67 1.56 10.01 23.47
N TYR A 68 0.45 9.44 23.00
CA TYR A 68 0.43 8.63 21.80
C TYR A 68 0.90 9.43 20.57
N LYS A 69 0.43 10.66 20.40
CA LYS A 69 0.87 11.54 19.29
C LYS A 69 2.40 11.72 19.27
N LYS A 70 3.04 11.94 20.43
CA LYS A 70 4.50 12.02 20.52
C LYS A 70 5.18 10.74 20.07
N ARG A 71 4.66 9.56 20.48
CA ARG A 71 5.20 8.26 20.04
C ARG A 71 5.01 8.06 18.54
N LEU A 72 3.84 8.40 18.01
CA LEU A 72 3.51 8.33 16.59
C LEU A 72 4.48 9.13 15.71
N LEU A 73 4.83 10.35 16.14
CA LEU A 73 5.78 11.20 15.41
C LEU A 73 7.23 10.74 15.53
N ALA A 74 7.60 10.10 16.65
CA ALA A 74 8.95 9.56 16.86
C ALA A 74 9.17 8.23 16.11
N ASN A 75 8.18 7.33 16.12
CA ASN A 75 8.22 6.05 15.46
C ASN A 75 6.80 5.59 15.10
N ALA A 76 6.42 5.79 13.84
CA ALA A 76 5.07 5.48 13.37
C ALA A 76 4.76 3.98 13.43
N GLU A 77 5.71 3.12 13.04
CA GLU A 77 5.52 1.66 13.01
C GLU A 77 5.26 1.09 14.41
N ALA A 78 6.03 1.55 15.42
CA ALA A 78 5.79 1.14 16.79
C ALA A 78 4.42 1.61 17.31
N ALA A 79 4.01 2.84 16.99
CA ALA A 79 2.72 3.37 17.39
C ALA A 79 1.54 2.66 16.70
N PHE A 80 1.68 2.30 15.42
CA PHE A 80 0.68 1.49 14.70
C PHE A 80 0.46 0.14 15.37
N LEU A 81 1.54 -0.51 15.81
CA LEU A 81 1.49 -1.79 16.50
C LEU A 81 0.75 -1.69 17.86
N GLU A 82 0.86 -0.57 18.58
CA GLU A 82 0.08 -0.35 19.83
C GLU A 82 -1.44 -0.42 19.59
N LEU A 83 -1.90 -0.03 18.40
CA LEU A 83 -3.30 -0.10 17.97
C LEU A 83 -3.66 -1.38 17.22
N GLY A 84 -2.74 -2.35 17.14
CA GLY A 84 -2.94 -3.64 16.47
C GLY A 84 -2.75 -3.60 14.96
N TYR A 85 -2.18 -2.52 14.40
CA TYR A 85 -1.81 -2.46 12.99
C TYR A 85 -0.39 -2.99 12.82
N ASP A 86 -0.28 -4.26 12.45
CA ASP A 86 0.98 -4.90 12.11
C ASP A 86 1.26 -4.77 10.60
N LEU A 87 2.32 -4.04 10.27
CA LEU A 87 2.75 -3.84 8.89
C LEU A 87 3.73 -4.95 8.49
N PRO A 88 3.54 -5.60 7.33
CA PRO A 88 4.53 -6.56 6.83
C PRO A 88 5.93 -5.93 6.76
N GLU A 89 6.99 -6.72 6.98
CA GLU A 89 8.39 -6.26 6.83
C GLU A 89 8.69 -5.70 5.44
N THR A 90 7.91 -6.09 4.43
CA THR A 90 8.01 -5.58 3.06
C THR A 90 7.37 -4.20 2.88
N SER A 91 6.71 -3.66 3.91
CA SER A 91 6.09 -2.34 3.87
C SER A 91 7.17 -1.27 3.74
N PRO A 92 6.94 -0.23 2.92
CA PRO A 92 7.85 0.90 2.91
C PRO A 92 7.83 1.57 4.28
N LYS A 93 8.98 2.13 4.69
CA LYS A 93 9.09 2.90 5.92
C LYS A 93 8.06 4.04 5.91
N ILE A 94 7.23 4.09 6.94
CA ILE A 94 6.20 5.12 7.09
C ILE A 94 6.68 6.19 8.07
N THR A 95 6.58 7.45 7.66
CA THR A 95 6.86 8.61 8.51
C THR A 95 5.61 9.48 8.57
N VAL A 96 5.16 9.82 9.78
CA VAL A 96 4.04 10.75 9.99
C VAL A 96 4.62 12.17 10.06
N VAL A 97 4.04 13.06 9.27
CA VAL A 97 4.37 14.49 9.28
C VAL A 97 3.15 15.22 9.80
N GLU A 98 3.33 15.96 10.91
CA GLU A 98 2.28 16.79 11.47
C GLU A 98 2.14 18.08 10.66
N ASN A 99 0.91 18.38 10.23
CA ASN A 99 0.58 19.69 9.68
C ASN A 99 0.52 20.73 10.80
N THR A 100 1.15 21.88 10.58
CA THR A 100 1.08 23.07 11.43
C THR A 100 0.34 24.20 10.70
N ASP A 101 0.03 25.30 11.40
CA ASP A 101 -0.64 26.47 10.80
C ASP A 101 0.26 27.24 9.81
N GLU A 102 1.58 27.00 9.86
CA GLU A 102 2.61 27.56 8.97
C GLU A 102 2.81 26.77 7.68
#